data_AF-A0A800AMN2-F1
#
_entry.id   AF-A0A800AMN2-F1
#
_cell.length_a   1.000
_cell.length_b   1.000
_cell.length_c   1.000
_cell.angle_alpha   90.00
_cell.angle_beta   90.00
_cell.angle_gamma   90.00
#
_symmetry.space_group_name_H-M   'P 1'
#
loop_
_entity.id
_entity.type
_entity.pdbx_description
1 polymer ?
#
loop_
_entity_poly.entity_id
_entity_poly.type
_entity_poly.pdbx_seq_one_letter_code
_entity_poly.pdbx_strand_id
1 'polypeptide(L)'
;MKLFMTIALICLMIIVGAAWSDIIHVPTPEYPTIQAGIDVAQDGDIVLVADGTYSVPDDPGYLDFGGRAITVESENGPAVTTIDCSGSVNPPVLRRAFYFHSGEERDSILDGFTIINGVKYLGGAIACDASSPTIKNNIIIGNKAILKPTDLAAGQIVPAAVPGGKGGAIICNFSSPMIINNIIIGNESENVGGAIVCNGASPDIINNIIAGNSATDKGGAIACLNASSPNIIYNTITGNSAEDLGGGIISFQGSSPNILNTILWENAASQGNEITVETAEITISYSDVMGGEEGIFGDPDFIYWEEGNITKEPLLDGNYHLTDYSPCIGAGTDTSDITEDIDGDARPSIPDMGADENARDTPLPRGDVSGNESVTAFDASLVLQHVVGLINLSEGQQKGADVTGDKLVSAFDAALILQHTVGLITIFPAEIGVGAPILDAKSESELLADAIKKVEKFSLDREQKEVIQLIKSWFASSIIPTHTTLFQNYPNPFNPETWLPYQLAQDALVTIHIYNTKGQFIRSLHLGEKQAGKYVTKERAAYWDGRDNFGQKVASGVYFYTMQMVHSNEDATEKYTETRRMVVLK
;
A
#
# COMPACT_ATOMS: atom_id res chain seq x y z
N MET A 1 -43.02 -10.32 74.50
CA MET A 1 -42.61 -11.67 74.08
C MET A 1 -42.84 -11.73 72.58
N LYS A 2 -41.85 -11.28 71.81
CA LYS A 2 -40.86 -12.12 71.14
C LYS A 2 -41.39 -12.68 69.79
N LEU A 3 -40.84 -12.12 68.71
CA LEU A 3 -39.81 -12.81 67.91
C LEU A 3 -40.28 -13.99 67.02
N PHE A 4 -40.24 -13.75 65.70
CA PHE A 4 -39.86 -14.66 64.60
C PHE A 4 -40.86 -15.73 64.11
N MET A 5 -41.32 -15.61 62.85
CA MET A 5 -40.77 -16.40 61.73
C MET A 5 -41.24 -15.89 60.35
N THR A 6 -40.37 -15.06 59.75
CA THR A 6 -39.75 -15.20 58.41
C THR A 6 -40.50 -15.86 57.22
N ILE A 7 -40.54 -15.07 56.13
CA ILE A 7 -40.34 -15.45 54.70
C ILE A 7 -41.47 -16.21 54.01
N ALA A 8 -42.34 -15.46 53.32
CA ALA A 8 -43.03 -15.92 52.11
C ALA A 8 -43.35 -14.72 51.21
N LEU A 9 -42.51 -14.57 50.18
CA LEU A 9 -42.76 -13.94 48.88
C LEU A 9 -43.32 -12.51 48.89
N ILE A 10 -42.41 -11.57 49.15
CA ILE A 10 -42.29 -10.40 48.28
C ILE A 10 -41.92 -10.98 46.90
N CYS A 11 -42.91 -11.21 46.03
CA CYS A 11 -42.68 -11.29 44.60
C CYS A 11 -42.31 -9.89 44.13
N LEU A 12 -41.07 -9.52 44.43
CA LEU A 12 -40.31 -8.54 43.69
C LEU A 12 -40.29 -9.10 42.27
N MET A 13 -41.13 -8.57 41.40
CA MET A 13 -40.87 -8.59 39.96
C MET A 13 -39.53 -7.87 39.78
N ILE A 14 -38.43 -8.60 39.98
CA ILE A 14 -37.20 -8.30 39.28
C ILE A 14 -37.53 -8.63 37.83
N ILE A 15 -38.13 -7.66 37.14
CA ILE A 15 -37.92 -7.55 35.71
C ILE A 15 -36.43 -7.22 35.63
N VAL A 16 -35.60 -8.26 35.47
CA VAL A 16 -34.33 -8.07 34.78
C VAL A 16 -34.78 -7.66 33.40
N GLY A 17 -34.89 -6.34 33.18
CA GLY A 17 -34.99 -5.82 31.84
C GLY A 17 -33.71 -6.27 31.19
N ALA A 18 -33.80 -7.21 30.24
CA ALA A 18 -32.81 -7.23 29.19
C ALA A 18 -32.77 -5.78 28.70
N ALA A 19 -31.64 -5.08 28.88
CA ALA A 19 -31.46 -3.79 28.26
C ALA A 19 -31.58 -4.07 26.76
N TRP A 20 -32.63 -3.53 26.15
CA TRP A 20 -32.74 -3.57 24.71
C TRP A 20 -31.68 -2.58 24.21
N SER A 21 -30.84 -3.01 23.28
CA SER A 21 -29.95 -2.12 22.54
C SER A 21 -30.84 -1.12 21.78
N ASP A 22 -30.76 0.16 22.12
CA ASP A 22 -31.45 1.22 21.38
C ASP A 22 -30.57 1.70 20.21
N ILE A 23 -31.20 2.06 19.09
CA ILE A 23 -30.54 2.65 17.93
C ILE A 23 -30.74 4.16 17.96
N ILE A 24 -29.64 4.90 18.08
CA ILE A 24 -29.57 6.36 18.13
C ILE A 24 -29.09 6.85 16.76
N HIS A 25 -30.01 7.43 15.99
CA HIS A 25 -29.70 7.94 14.66
C HIS A 25 -29.01 9.31 14.73
N VAL A 26 -27.93 9.47 13.97
CA VAL A 26 -27.17 10.72 13.81
C VAL A 26 -27.01 11.05 12.31
N PRO A 27 -27.29 12.28 11.86
CA PRO A 27 -27.78 13.41 12.63
C PRO A 27 -29.31 13.45 12.69
N THR A 28 -29.82 13.95 13.81
CA THR A 28 -31.23 14.34 13.98
C THR A 28 -31.29 15.74 14.60
N PRO A 29 -32.45 16.41 14.62
CA PRO A 29 -32.61 17.67 15.38
C PRO A 29 -32.24 17.53 16.87
N GLU A 30 -32.47 16.35 17.45
CA GLU A 30 -32.12 16.01 18.84
C GLU A 30 -30.63 15.69 18.99
N TYR A 31 -30.03 14.98 18.03
CA TYR A 31 -28.63 14.55 18.04
C TYR A 31 -27.93 15.05 16.77
N PRO A 32 -27.56 16.34 16.71
CA PRO A 32 -27.02 16.93 15.48
C PRO A 32 -25.58 16.51 15.16
N THR A 33 -24.88 15.88 16.10
CA THR A 33 -23.48 15.46 15.96
C THR A 33 -23.28 14.04 16.48
N ILE A 34 -22.21 13.37 16.05
CA ILE A 34 -21.83 12.04 16.54
C ILE A 34 -21.66 12.06 18.05
N GLN A 35 -20.96 13.07 18.60
CA GLN A 35 -20.79 13.19 20.05
C GLN A 35 -22.13 13.34 20.79
N ALA A 36 -23.11 14.08 20.24
CA ALA A 36 -24.41 14.21 20.85
C ALA A 36 -25.17 12.87 20.93
N GLY A 37 -24.98 11.99 19.94
CA GLY A 37 -25.48 10.61 19.98
C GLY A 37 -24.77 9.76 21.03
N ILE A 38 -23.44 9.84 21.08
CA ILE A 38 -22.62 9.13 22.09
C ILE A 38 -22.99 9.55 23.53
N ASP A 39 -23.20 10.85 23.75
CA ASP A 39 -23.44 11.41 25.08
C ASP A 39 -24.72 10.84 25.73
N VAL A 40 -25.73 10.52 24.92
CA VAL A 40 -27.01 9.97 25.39
C VAL A 40 -27.07 8.44 25.39
N ALA A 41 -26.12 7.79 24.70
CA ALA A 41 -26.05 6.34 24.61
C ALA A 41 -25.75 5.69 25.97
N GLN A 42 -26.29 4.49 26.14
CA GLN A 42 -26.05 3.58 27.26
C GLN A 42 -25.37 2.31 26.75
N ASP A 43 -24.73 1.56 27.65
CA ASP A 43 -24.07 0.30 27.29
C ASP A 43 -25.02 -0.64 26.52
N GLY A 44 -24.55 -1.12 25.37
CA GLY A 44 -25.30 -1.94 24.43
C GLY A 44 -25.96 -1.15 23.29
N ASP A 45 -26.06 0.18 23.37
CA ASP A 45 -26.68 0.99 22.31
C ASP A 45 -25.82 1.09 21.05
N ILE A 46 -26.49 1.41 19.94
CA ILE A 46 -25.88 1.68 18.64
C ILE A 46 -26.08 3.15 18.29
N VAL A 47 -25.00 3.90 18.10
CA VAL A 47 -25.00 5.22 17.48
C VAL A 47 -24.83 5.03 15.97
N LEU A 48 -25.95 5.02 15.25
CA LEU A 48 -26.01 4.78 13.80
C LEU A 48 -25.86 6.11 13.03
N VAL A 49 -24.76 6.25 12.32
CA VAL A 49 -24.37 7.48 11.63
C VAL A 49 -24.72 7.38 10.14
N ALA A 50 -25.62 8.24 9.68
CA ALA A 50 -26.04 8.32 8.28
C ALA A 50 -24.91 8.82 7.37
N ASP A 51 -25.06 8.61 6.06
CA ASP A 51 -24.12 9.08 5.03
C ASP A 51 -23.80 10.57 5.17
N GLY A 52 -22.53 10.92 5.02
CA GLY A 52 -22.09 12.31 5.05
C GLY A 52 -20.67 12.52 5.54
N THR A 53 -20.30 13.79 5.67
CA THR A 53 -19.02 14.21 6.22
C THR A 53 -19.24 14.91 7.55
N TYR A 54 -18.61 14.40 8.60
CA TYR A 54 -18.74 14.86 9.98
C TYR A 54 -17.42 15.45 10.46
N SER A 55 -17.50 16.62 11.10
CA SER A 55 -16.34 17.25 11.72
C SER A 55 -16.18 16.82 13.16
N VAL A 56 -14.93 16.68 13.60
CA VAL A 56 -14.57 16.54 15.01
C VAL A 56 -14.70 17.88 15.75
N PRO A 57 -15.18 17.92 17.02
CA PRO A 57 -15.28 19.16 17.79
C PRO A 57 -13.93 19.88 17.96
N ASP A 58 -13.94 21.21 17.99
CA ASP A 58 -12.73 22.03 18.19
C ASP A 58 -12.03 21.78 19.54
N ASP A 59 -12.84 21.55 20.58
CA ASP A 59 -12.40 21.28 21.95
C ASP A 59 -13.23 20.07 22.45
N PRO A 60 -12.61 18.92 22.77
CA PRO A 60 -11.17 18.69 22.95
C PRO A 60 -10.37 18.28 21.68
N GLY A 61 -11.00 18.32 20.49
CA GLY A 61 -10.34 17.91 19.25
C GLY A 61 -10.34 16.39 19.03
N TYR A 62 -11.37 15.69 19.51
CA TYR A 62 -11.67 14.28 19.29
C TYR A 62 -13.13 13.96 19.70
N LEU A 63 -13.65 12.84 19.21
CA LEU A 63 -14.84 12.16 19.72
C LEU A 63 -14.43 11.18 20.83
N ASP A 64 -15.25 11.06 21.87
CA ASP A 64 -14.98 10.29 23.09
C ASP A 64 -16.18 9.41 23.45
N PHE A 65 -15.95 8.10 23.61
CA PHE A 65 -16.96 7.12 24.01
C PHE A 65 -17.34 7.26 25.49
N GLY A 66 -16.45 7.84 26.30
CA GLY A 66 -16.67 8.09 27.72
C GLY A 66 -16.74 6.81 28.56
N GLY A 67 -16.05 5.74 28.15
CA GLY A 67 -15.99 4.47 28.86
C GLY A 67 -17.22 3.58 28.67
N ARG A 68 -18.05 3.85 27.65
CA ARG A 68 -19.29 3.12 27.38
C ARG A 68 -19.07 1.98 26.40
N ALA A 69 -19.70 0.84 26.67
CA ALA A 69 -19.74 -0.32 25.81
C ALA A 69 -20.80 -0.15 24.70
N ILE A 70 -20.56 0.75 23.75
CA ILE A 70 -21.48 1.09 22.65
C ILE A 70 -20.87 0.78 21.28
N THR A 71 -21.73 0.64 20.28
CA THR A 71 -21.30 0.61 18.87
C THR A 71 -21.53 1.98 18.25
N VAL A 72 -20.50 2.59 17.69
CA VAL A 72 -20.62 3.74 16.79
C VAL A 72 -20.34 3.21 15.39
N GLU A 73 -21.34 3.19 14.53
CA GLU A 73 -21.25 2.59 13.20
C GLU A 73 -21.81 3.49 12.09
N SER A 74 -21.21 3.40 10.92
CA SER A 74 -21.77 3.98 9.69
C SER A 74 -22.93 3.13 9.17
N GLU A 75 -24.02 3.78 8.77
CA GLU A 75 -25.20 3.10 8.21
C GLU A 75 -24.90 2.36 6.89
N ASN A 76 -24.04 2.92 6.04
CA ASN A 76 -23.74 2.37 4.71
C ASN A 76 -22.22 2.21 4.48
N GLY A 77 -21.45 2.05 5.56
CA GLY A 77 -20.02 1.76 5.52
C GLY A 77 -19.11 2.95 5.19
N PRO A 78 -17.80 2.71 5.03
CA PRO A 78 -16.79 3.76 5.01
C PRO A 78 -16.79 4.56 3.71
N ALA A 79 -17.29 4.00 2.61
CA ALA A 79 -17.28 4.64 1.30
C ALA A 79 -18.13 5.94 1.24
N VAL A 80 -19.10 6.10 2.14
CA VAL A 80 -20.06 7.23 2.13
C VAL A 80 -20.12 8.01 3.45
N THR A 81 -19.47 7.51 4.51
CA THR A 81 -19.45 8.17 5.82
C THR A 81 -18.02 8.52 6.22
N THR A 82 -17.73 9.82 6.23
CA THR A 82 -16.39 10.36 6.47
C THR A 82 -16.34 11.18 7.75
N ILE A 83 -15.32 10.96 8.57
CA ILE A 83 -14.93 11.83 9.68
C ILE A 83 -13.73 12.66 9.21
N ASP A 84 -13.98 13.93 8.93
CA ASP A 84 -12.94 14.89 8.55
C ASP A 84 -12.40 15.60 9.80
N CYS A 85 -11.14 15.32 10.11
CA CYS A 85 -10.45 15.90 11.25
C CYS A 85 -9.76 17.23 10.92
N SER A 86 -10.03 17.84 9.77
CA SER A 86 -9.50 19.16 9.42
C SER A 86 -9.82 20.20 10.52
N GLY A 87 -8.77 20.76 11.12
CA GLY A 87 -8.87 21.76 12.17
C GLY A 87 -8.95 23.19 11.62
N SER A 88 -9.43 24.13 12.45
CA SER A 88 -9.21 25.55 12.17
C SER A 88 -7.72 25.79 11.98
N VAL A 89 -7.36 26.53 10.93
CA VAL A 89 -5.96 26.86 10.60
C VAL A 89 -5.45 28.07 11.40
N ASN A 90 -6.33 28.79 12.12
CA ASN A 90 -5.96 30.00 12.84
C ASN A 90 -6.88 30.28 14.07
N PRO A 91 -6.42 29.99 15.30
CA PRO A 91 -5.20 29.24 15.62
C PRO A 91 -5.30 27.77 15.14
N PRO A 92 -4.19 27.10 14.83
CA PRO A 92 -4.21 25.68 14.44
C PRO A 92 -4.79 24.83 15.57
N VAL A 93 -5.90 24.15 15.29
CA VAL A 93 -6.51 23.17 16.20
C VAL A 93 -6.09 21.78 15.75
N LEU A 94 -5.30 21.10 16.56
CA LEU A 94 -4.90 19.72 16.32
C LEU A 94 -6.05 18.77 16.66
N ARG A 95 -6.44 17.90 15.74
CA ARG A 95 -7.57 16.98 15.89
C ARG A 95 -7.19 15.57 15.47
N ARG A 96 -7.93 14.61 16.04
CA ARG A 96 -7.99 13.20 15.64
C ARG A 96 -9.45 12.79 15.70
N ALA A 97 -9.85 11.69 15.07
CA ALA A 97 -11.24 11.26 15.06
C ALA A 97 -11.69 10.81 16.46
N PHE A 98 -11.01 9.81 17.03
CA PHE A 98 -11.42 9.20 18.29
C PHE A 98 -10.27 9.14 19.30
N TYR A 99 -10.62 9.26 20.57
CA TYR A 99 -9.71 9.01 21.68
C TYR A 99 -10.41 8.14 22.72
N PHE A 100 -9.95 6.91 22.88
CA PHE A 100 -10.40 5.95 23.88
C PHE A 100 -9.46 6.04 25.08
N HIS A 101 -9.98 6.46 26.23
CA HIS A 101 -9.16 6.79 27.40
C HIS A 101 -9.89 6.65 28.73
N SER A 102 -11.07 6.03 28.72
CA SER A 102 -11.97 5.97 29.86
C SER A 102 -12.29 4.53 30.27
N GLY A 103 -11.46 3.56 29.83
CA GLY A 103 -11.59 2.15 30.17
C GLY A 103 -12.52 1.39 29.23
N GLU A 104 -12.66 1.85 27.99
CA GLU A 104 -13.36 1.13 26.93
C GLU A 104 -12.73 -0.25 26.69
N GLU A 105 -13.54 -1.29 26.50
CA GLU A 105 -13.10 -2.65 26.18
C GLU A 105 -13.63 -3.05 24.80
N ARG A 106 -13.47 -4.33 24.40
CA ARG A 106 -13.78 -4.81 23.05
C ARG A 106 -15.26 -4.66 22.62
N ASP A 107 -16.15 -4.44 23.57
CA ASP A 107 -17.57 -4.12 23.37
C ASP A 107 -17.84 -2.65 23.00
N SER A 108 -16.82 -1.81 23.09
CA SER A 108 -16.79 -0.46 22.53
C SER A 108 -16.30 -0.54 21.08
N ILE A 109 -17.22 -0.40 20.12
CA ILE A 109 -16.98 -0.72 18.71
C ILE A 109 -17.02 0.56 17.86
N LEU A 110 -15.98 0.77 17.06
CA LEU A 110 -15.92 1.75 15.98
C LEU A 110 -15.95 1.03 14.63
N ASP A 111 -17.02 1.24 13.86
CA ASP A 111 -17.29 0.46 12.65
C ASP A 111 -17.61 1.33 11.41
N GLY A 112 -16.89 1.12 10.31
CA GLY A 112 -17.37 1.54 9.00
C GLY A 112 -17.14 3.00 8.63
N PHE A 113 -16.10 3.67 9.12
CA PHE A 113 -15.82 5.08 8.80
C PHE A 113 -14.59 5.28 7.91
N THR A 114 -14.67 6.26 6.99
CA THR A 114 -13.46 6.86 6.42
C THR A 114 -12.96 7.98 7.34
N ILE A 115 -11.70 7.93 7.79
CA ILE A 115 -11.09 8.91 8.71
C ILE A 115 -9.90 9.60 8.03
N ILE A 116 -9.99 10.92 7.92
CA ILE A 116 -9.02 11.73 7.16
C ILE A 116 -8.56 13.00 7.88
N ASN A 117 -7.43 13.54 7.43
CA ASN A 117 -6.89 14.85 7.80
C ASN A 117 -6.61 15.03 9.31
N GLY A 118 -6.52 13.94 10.06
CA GLY A 118 -6.14 13.96 11.46
C GLY A 118 -4.71 14.46 11.62
N VAL A 119 -4.51 15.44 12.50
CA VAL A 119 -3.18 15.92 12.89
C VAL A 119 -3.17 16.09 14.40
N LYS A 120 -2.47 15.19 15.11
CA LYS A 120 -2.36 15.20 16.58
C LYS A 120 -0.96 14.79 17.01
N TYR A 121 -0.65 14.96 18.29
CA TYR A 121 0.66 14.59 18.84
C TYR A 121 0.86 13.08 19.02
N LEU A 122 -0.23 12.33 19.19
CA LEU A 122 -0.28 10.88 19.41
C LEU A 122 -1.51 10.37 18.67
N GLY A 123 -1.38 9.38 17.80
CA GLY A 123 -2.48 8.84 16.99
C GLY A 123 -3.06 9.92 16.09
N GLY A 124 -2.58 10.00 14.84
CA GLY A 124 -3.10 11.00 13.89
C GLY A 124 -4.62 10.87 13.70
N ALA A 125 -5.14 9.64 13.66
CA ALA A 125 -6.56 9.34 13.51
C ALA A 125 -7.21 8.88 14.82
N ILE A 126 -6.62 7.89 15.49
CA ILE A 126 -7.20 7.22 16.66
C ILE A 126 -6.13 7.03 17.72
N ALA A 127 -6.49 7.25 18.99
CA ALA A 127 -5.63 6.89 20.11
C ALA A 127 -6.39 6.05 21.14
N CYS A 128 -5.73 5.01 21.61
CA CYS A 128 -6.23 4.10 22.64
C CYS A 128 -5.25 4.11 23.82
N ASP A 129 -5.61 4.75 24.92
CA ASP A 129 -4.80 4.85 26.13
C ASP A 129 -5.49 4.07 27.26
N ALA A 130 -4.87 2.99 27.72
CA ALA A 130 -5.41 2.10 28.76
C ALA A 130 -6.87 1.63 28.50
N SER A 131 -7.25 1.56 27.23
CA SER A 131 -8.59 1.21 26.75
C SER A 131 -8.45 0.37 25.47
N SER A 132 -9.16 -0.74 25.35
CA SER A 132 -8.99 -1.78 24.34
C SER A 132 -10.24 -1.98 23.46
N PRO A 133 -10.68 -0.95 22.70
CA PRO A 133 -11.86 -1.04 21.85
C PRO A 133 -11.71 -2.02 20.68
N THR A 134 -12.80 -2.28 19.97
CA THR A 134 -12.77 -2.90 18.64
C THR A 134 -12.85 -1.80 17.57
N ILE A 135 -11.85 -1.75 16.69
CA ILE A 135 -11.77 -0.82 15.57
C ILE A 135 -11.86 -1.65 14.29
N LYS A 136 -12.96 -1.53 13.54
CA LYS A 136 -13.19 -2.39 12.37
C LYS A 136 -13.82 -1.74 11.15
N ASN A 137 -13.56 -2.30 9.97
CA ASN A 137 -14.13 -1.87 8.69
C ASN A 137 -13.92 -0.38 8.37
N ASN A 138 -12.85 0.24 8.89
CA ASN A 138 -12.56 1.66 8.66
C ASN A 138 -11.54 1.85 7.53
N ILE A 139 -11.65 2.98 6.82
CA ILE A 139 -10.61 3.47 5.90
C ILE A 139 -9.88 4.64 6.58
N ILE A 140 -8.66 4.44 7.03
CA ILE A 140 -7.88 5.43 7.77
C ILE A 140 -6.76 5.94 6.86
N ILE A 141 -6.94 7.15 6.30
CA ILE A 141 -6.09 7.66 5.23
C ILE A 141 -5.64 9.10 5.42
N GLY A 142 -4.34 9.35 5.20
CA GLY A 142 -3.78 10.71 5.18
C GLY A 142 -3.79 11.40 6.54
N ASN A 143 -3.66 10.64 7.64
CA ASN A 143 -3.56 11.18 8.99
C ASN A 143 -2.09 11.30 9.41
N LYS A 144 -1.80 12.23 10.31
CA LYS A 144 -0.43 12.58 10.69
C LYS A 144 -0.25 12.72 12.20
N ALA A 145 0.77 12.05 12.73
CA ALA A 145 1.23 12.27 14.10
C ALA A 145 2.49 13.15 14.12
N ILE A 146 2.48 14.23 14.92
CA ILE A 146 3.53 15.26 14.91
C ILE A 146 4.33 15.41 16.21
N LEU A 147 5.52 15.99 16.08
CA LEU A 147 6.31 16.75 17.05
C LEU A 147 5.49 17.56 18.08
N LYS A 148 5.55 17.31 19.41
CA LYS A 148 5.23 18.42 20.34
C LYS A 148 6.37 19.44 20.27
N PRO A 149 6.11 20.75 20.24
CA PRO A 149 7.18 21.75 20.22
C PRO A 149 8.17 21.63 21.39
N THR A 150 7.75 21.11 22.54
CA THR A 150 8.61 20.83 23.69
C THR A 150 9.57 19.65 23.47
N ASP A 151 9.23 18.71 22.59
CA ASP A 151 10.08 17.57 22.25
C ASP A 151 11.30 18.03 21.42
N LEU A 152 11.18 19.17 20.72
CA LEU A 152 12.23 19.74 19.87
C LEU A 152 13.20 20.68 20.62
N ALA A 153 12.81 21.21 21.79
CA ALA A 153 13.55 22.25 22.50
C ALA A 153 14.64 21.74 23.45
N ALA A 154 14.68 20.44 23.73
CA ALA A 154 15.70 19.85 24.58
C ALA A 154 16.89 19.38 23.74
N GLY A 155 17.86 20.26 23.49
CA GLY A 155 19.22 19.90 23.05
C GLY A 155 20.02 19.10 24.09
N GLN A 156 19.34 18.26 24.87
CA GLN A 156 19.90 17.25 25.74
C GLN A 156 19.67 15.91 25.07
N ILE A 157 20.71 15.07 25.07
CA ILE A 157 20.52 13.62 25.01
C ILE A 157 19.64 13.27 26.21
N VAL A 158 18.32 13.23 25.99
CA VAL A 158 17.39 12.61 26.90
C VAL A 158 17.73 11.12 26.89
N PRO A 159 18.17 10.53 28.01
CA PRO A 159 18.34 9.09 28.07
C PRO A 159 16.95 8.46 27.87
N ALA A 160 16.75 7.80 26.72
CA ALA A 160 15.81 6.71 26.50
C ALA A 160 14.41 6.81 27.15
N ALA A 161 13.75 7.98 27.08
CA ALA A 161 12.32 8.11 27.40
C ALA A 161 11.74 9.40 26.80
N VAL A 162 11.49 9.40 25.50
CA VAL A 162 10.18 9.90 25.03
C VAL A 162 9.34 8.62 24.93
N PRO A 163 8.63 8.20 25.99
CA PRO A 163 8.01 6.88 26.01
C PRO A 163 6.76 6.92 25.12
N GLY A 164 6.83 6.25 23.98
CA GLY A 164 5.70 6.00 23.08
C GLY A 164 5.96 6.48 21.66
N GLY A 165 5.96 5.54 20.72
CA GLY A 165 5.83 5.86 19.30
C GLY A 165 4.56 6.68 19.05
N LYS A 166 4.46 7.35 17.90
CA LYS A 166 3.42 8.37 17.70
C LYS A 166 2.22 7.90 16.88
N GLY A 167 2.33 6.83 16.09
CA GLY A 167 1.23 6.22 15.34
C GLY A 167 0.57 7.20 14.38
N GLY A 168 1.01 7.26 13.13
CA GLY A 168 0.44 8.16 12.14
C GLY A 168 -1.06 7.95 11.95
N ALA A 169 -1.54 6.70 12.06
CA ALA A 169 -2.96 6.36 12.12
C ALA A 169 -3.43 6.09 13.55
N ILE A 170 -2.97 4.98 14.14
CA ILE A 170 -3.45 4.42 15.41
C ILE A 170 -2.30 4.31 16.40
N ILE A 171 -2.54 4.71 17.64
CA ILE A 171 -1.63 4.43 18.76
C ILE A 171 -2.36 3.64 19.84
N CYS A 172 -1.72 2.56 20.30
CA CYS A 172 -2.14 1.72 21.42
C CYS A 172 -1.13 1.86 22.55
N ASN A 173 -1.43 2.68 23.57
CA ASN A 173 -0.63 2.78 24.78
C ASN A 173 -1.26 2.00 25.92
N PHE A 174 -0.54 1.00 26.43
CA PHE A 174 -0.99 0.17 27.55
C PHE A 174 -2.40 -0.41 27.32
N SER A 175 -2.74 -0.66 26.06
CA SER A 175 -4.05 -1.04 25.55
C SER A 175 -3.90 -2.19 24.55
N SER A 176 -4.86 -3.11 24.50
CA SER A 176 -4.81 -4.26 23.58
C SER A 176 -6.09 -4.34 22.75
N PRO A 177 -6.41 -3.31 21.95
CA PRO A 177 -7.60 -3.29 21.10
C PRO A 177 -7.59 -4.40 20.05
N MET A 178 -8.76 -4.68 19.50
CA MET A 178 -8.88 -5.42 18.24
C MET A 178 -8.90 -4.43 17.08
N ILE A 179 -7.97 -4.58 16.13
CA ILE A 179 -7.87 -3.78 14.92
C ILE A 179 -8.08 -4.75 13.76
N ILE A 180 -9.30 -4.77 13.20
CA ILE A 180 -9.71 -5.81 12.25
C ILE A 180 -10.38 -5.24 10.99
N ASN A 181 -10.06 -5.79 9.81
CA ASN A 181 -10.70 -5.38 8.54
C ASN A 181 -10.56 -3.88 8.22
N ASN A 182 -9.47 -3.23 8.62
CA ASN A 182 -9.25 -1.82 8.31
C ASN A 182 -8.30 -1.66 7.11
N ILE A 183 -8.53 -0.60 6.35
CA ILE A 183 -7.64 -0.12 5.29
C ILE A 183 -6.89 1.10 5.82
N ILE A 184 -5.60 0.97 6.12
CA ILE A 184 -4.77 1.99 6.75
C ILE A 184 -3.69 2.43 5.76
N ILE A 185 -3.93 3.56 5.08
CA ILE A 185 -3.12 3.96 3.92
C ILE A 185 -2.56 5.37 4.04
N GLY A 186 -1.31 5.58 3.66
CA GLY A 186 -0.78 6.95 3.46
C GLY A 186 -0.77 7.80 4.72
N ASN A 187 -0.68 7.20 5.91
CA ASN A 187 -0.55 7.92 7.17
C ASN A 187 0.92 8.20 7.48
N GLU A 188 1.18 9.27 8.22
CA GLU A 188 2.53 9.78 8.46
C GLU A 188 2.83 9.95 9.95
N SER A 189 4.04 9.61 10.37
CA SER A 189 4.55 9.89 11.72
C SER A 189 5.88 10.64 11.64
N GLU A 190 5.98 11.79 12.32
CA GLU A 190 7.25 12.52 12.49
C GLU A 190 8.19 11.84 13.52
N ASN A 191 7.96 10.56 13.83
CA ASN A 191 8.80 9.75 14.71
C ASN A 191 8.66 8.27 14.32
N VAL A 192 8.03 7.47 15.19
CA VAL A 192 7.91 6.01 15.05
C VAL A 192 6.47 5.61 14.74
N GLY A 193 6.30 4.60 13.89
CA GLY A 193 5.02 3.97 13.56
C GLY A 193 4.18 4.81 12.60
N GLY A 194 4.38 4.66 11.30
CA GLY A 194 3.62 5.41 10.29
C GLY A 194 2.14 5.02 10.27
N ALA A 195 1.80 3.75 10.52
CA ALA A 195 0.42 3.29 10.69
C ALA A 195 0.07 3.08 12.17
N ILE A 196 0.53 1.98 12.75
CA ILE A 196 0.11 1.51 14.08
C ILE A 196 1.32 1.50 15.02
N VAL A 197 1.12 2.00 16.25
CA VAL A 197 2.09 1.84 17.34
C VAL A 197 1.49 1.00 18.45
N CYS A 198 2.19 -0.05 18.84
CA CYS A 198 1.96 -0.84 20.05
C CYS A 198 3.00 -0.43 21.10
N ASN A 199 2.58 0.21 22.18
CA ASN A 199 3.45 0.67 23.25
C ASN A 199 2.99 0.11 24.60
N GLY A 200 3.70 -0.90 25.12
CA GLY A 200 3.24 -1.67 26.28
C GLY A 200 1.89 -2.34 26.02
N ALA A 201 1.65 -2.74 24.77
CA ALA A 201 0.34 -3.06 24.21
C ALA A 201 0.42 -4.35 23.39
N SER A 202 -0.59 -5.21 23.45
CA SER A 202 -0.63 -6.47 22.68
C SER A 202 -1.94 -6.59 21.91
N PRO A 203 -2.23 -5.67 20.97
CA PRO A 203 -3.46 -5.73 20.17
C PRO A 203 -3.48 -6.95 19.24
N ASP A 204 -4.69 -7.35 18.88
CA ASP A 204 -4.93 -8.26 17.76
C ASP A 204 -5.10 -7.41 16.49
N ILE A 205 -4.18 -7.55 15.54
CA ILE A 205 -4.15 -6.84 14.26
C ILE A 205 -4.45 -7.87 13.18
N ILE A 206 -5.69 -7.87 12.66
CA ILE A 206 -6.22 -8.96 11.84
C ILE A 206 -6.82 -8.44 10.52
N ASN A 207 -6.59 -9.10 9.38
CA ASN A 207 -7.26 -8.78 8.12
C ASN A 207 -7.14 -7.30 7.70
N ASN A 208 -6.06 -6.60 8.05
CA ASN A 208 -5.89 -5.21 7.65
C ASN A 208 -5.03 -5.11 6.39
N ILE A 209 -5.38 -4.15 5.53
CA ILE A 209 -4.49 -3.65 4.49
C ILE A 209 -3.75 -2.45 5.08
N ILE A 210 -2.44 -2.55 5.23
CA ILE A 210 -1.57 -1.49 5.79
C ILE A 210 -0.55 -1.10 4.72
N ALA A 211 -0.82 -0.02 3.99
CA ALA A 211 -0.03 0.31 2.81
C ALA A 211 0.38 1.77 2.67
N GLY A 212 1.58 2.02 2.16
CA GLY A 212 2.02 3.39 1.84
C GLY A 212 2.17 4.32 3.06
N ASN A 213 2.24 3.79 4.28
CA ASN A 213 2.42 4.60 5.49
C ASN A 213 3.90 4.94 5.68
N SER A 214 4.20 6.08 6.33
CA SER A 214 5.57 6.55 6.47
C SER A 214 5.93 7.06 7.87
N ALA A 215 7.17 6.83 8.27
CA ALA A 215 7.75 7.29 9.52
C ALA A 215 9.11 7.96 9.27
N THR A 216 9.37 9.12 9.89
CA THR A 216 10.67 9.81 9.74
C THR A 216 11.78 9.22 10.60
N ASP A 217 11.49 8.24 11.45
CA ASP A 217 12.49 7.49 12.21
C ASP A 217 12.34 5.98 11.90
N LYS A 218 11.37 5.29 12.53
CA LYS A 218 11.29 3.82 12.50
C LYS A 218 9.87 3.28 12.37
N GLY A 219 9.71 2.09 11.84
CA GLY A 219 8.42 1.39 11.78
C GLY A 219 7.46 2.10 10.83
N GLY A 220 7.63 1.91 9.51
CA GLY A 220 6.76 2.56 8.52
C GLY A 220 5.30 2.10 8.63
N ALA A 221 5.06 0.80 8.85
CA ALA A 221 3.73 0.28 9.16
C ALA A 221 3.52 0.15 10.66
N ILE A 222 4.08 -0.88 11.30
CA ILE A 222 3.78 -1.26 12.69
C ILE A 222 5.05 -1.14 13.55
N ALA A 223 4.93 -0.48 14.70
CA ALA A 223 6.00 -0.42 15.68
C ALA A 223 5.59 -1.03 17.01
N CYS A 224 6.31 -2.07 17.45
CA CYS A 224 6.13 -2.76 18.72
C CYS A 224 7.21 -2.31 19.71
N LEU A 225 6.78 -1.68 20.81
CA LEU A 225 7.63 -1.02 21.79
C LEU A 225 7.26 -1.43 23.22
N ASN A 226 8.23 -1.37 24.13
CA ASN A 226 8.03 -1.58 25.58
C ASN A 226 7.29 -2.89 25.93
N ALA A 227 7.87 -4.04 25.56
CA ALA A 227 7.30 -5.37 25.83
C ALA A 227 5.91 -5.61 25.23
N SER A 228 5.70 -5.12 24.00
CA SER A 228 4.47 -5.35 23.23
C SER A 228 4.51 -6.71 22.52
N SER A 229 3.44 -7.49 22.58
CA SER A 229 3.36 -8.80 21.92
C SER A 229 2.08 -8.93 21.08
N PRO A 230 1.88 -8.08 20.05
CA PRO A 230 0.68 -8.14 19.23
C PRO A 230 0.61 -9.41 18.38
N ASN A 231 -0.61 -9.87 18.12
CA ASN A 231 -0.88 -10.89 17.12
C ASN A 231 -1.15 -10.20 15.78
N ILE A 232 -0.35 -10.49 14.76
CA ILE A 232 -0.43 -9.90 13.42
C ILE A 232 -0.79 -11.03 12.46
N ILE A 233 -2.08 -11.15 12.14
CA ILE A 233 -2.64 -12.30 11.44
C ILE A 233 -3.38 -11.86 10.18
N TYR A 234 -3.15 -12.50 9.02
CA TYR A 234 -3.86 -12.18 7.77
C TYR A 234 -3.77 -10.71 7.36
N ASN A 235 -2.64 -10.03 7.60
CA ASN A 235 -2.51 -8.65 7.14
C ASN A 235 -1.79 -8.62 5.80
N THR A 236 -2.11 -7.61 4.99
CA THR A 236 -1.32 -7.24 3.81
C THR A 236 -0.57 -5.95 4.12
N ILE A 237 0.73 -6.05 4.40
CA ILE A 237 1.60 -4.93 4.82
C ILE A 237 2.56 -4.62 3.68
N THR A 238 2.29 -3.56 2.91
CA THR A 238 3.05 -3.31 1.67
C THR A 238 3.34 -1.85 1.36
N GLY A 239 4.52 -1.56 0.78
CA GLY A 239 4.84 -0.21 0.33
C GLY A 239 5.01 0.81 1.45
N ASN A 240 5.19 0.40 2.70
CA ASN A 240 5.40 1.29 3.85
C ASN A 240 6.88 1.66 3.96
N SER A 241 7.16 2.84 4.51
CA SER A 241 8.53 3.38 4.55
C SER A 241 8.95 3.96 5.90
N ALA A 242 10.21 3.77 6.27
CA ALA A 242 10.85 4.45 7.38
C ALA A 242 12.21 5.01 6.95
N GLU A 243 12.68 6.11 7.56
CA GLU A 243 14.01 6.65 7.22
C GLU A 243 15.15 5.79 7.76
N ASP A 244 15.02 5.19 8.95
CA ASP A 244 16.08 4.40 9.61
C ASP A 244 15.81 2.89 9.55
N LEU A 245 14.88 2.38 10.37
CA LEU A 245 14.69 0.94 10.57
C LEU A 245 13.23 0.49 10.42
N GLY A 246 13.03 -0.69 9.84
CA GLY A 246 11.73 -1.36 9.84
C GLY A 246 10.71 -0.64 8.96
N GLY A 247 10.79 -0.79 7.63
CA GLY A 247 9.80 -0.21 6.72
C GLY A 247 8.40 -0.79 6.97
N GLY A 248 8.32 -2.11 7.14
CA GLY A 248 7.12 -2.81 7.57
C GLY A 248 6.99 -2.77 9.09
N ILE A 249 7.60 -3.75 9.76
CA ILE A 249 7.48 -3.96 11.21
C ILE A 249 8.80 -3.68 11.92
N ILE A 250 8.72 -3.05 13.09
CA ILE A 250 9.84 -2.96 14.02
C ILE A 250 9.46 -3.53 15.40
N SER A 251 10.31 -4.38 15.97
CA SER A 251 10.14 -4.98 17.31
C SER A 251 11.29 -4.65 18.25
N PHE A 252 11.06 -3.69 19.15
CA PHE A 252 12.06 -3.06 20.01
C PHE A 252 11.69 -3.17 21.49
N GLN A 253 12.68 -2.96 22.37
CA GLN A 253 12.47 -2.81 23.81
C GLN A 253 11.74 -4.02 24.46
N GLY A 254 12.20 -5.23 24.15
CA GLY A 254 11.64 -6.46 24.71
C GLY A 254 10.29 -6.90 24.13
N SER A 255 9.91 -6.38 22.95
CA SER A 255 8.66 -6.72 22.27
C SER A 255 8.76 -8.03 21.48
N SER A 256 7.66 -8.80 21.44
CA SER A 256 7.59 -10.12 20.82
C SER A 256 6.32 -10.33 19.99
N PRO A 257 6.22 -9.70 18.80
CA PRO A 257 5.08 -9.89 17.92
C PRO A 257 5.05 -11.30 17.33
N ASN A 258 3.84 -11.82 17.12
CA ASN A 258 3.59 -13.07 16.40
C ASN A 258 2.98 -12.76 15.02
N ILE A 259 3.61 -13.23 13.96
CA ILE A 259 3.21 -12.99 12.56
C ILE A 259 2.76 -14.31 11.94
N LEU A 260 1.53 -14.33 11.43
CA LEU A 260 0.88 -15.52 10.88
C LEU A 260 0.06 -15.15 9.63
N ASN A 261 0.10 -15.97 8.58
CA ASN A 261 -0.70 -15.77 7.36
C ASN A 261 -0.59 -14.35 6.77
N THR A 262 0.54 -13.68 6.94
CA THR A 262 0.67 -12.23 6.65
C THR A 262 1.60 -12.01 5.47
N ILE A 263 1.28 -11.04 4.62
CA ILE A 263 2.13 -10.60 3.51
C ILE A 263 2.92 -9.36 3.97
N LEU A 264 4.24 -9.41 3.82
CA LEU A 264 5.18 -8.29 3.99
C LEU A 264 5.98 -8.10 2.71
N TRP A 265 5.63 -7.08 1.94
CA TRP A 265 6.19 -6.91 0.59
C TRP A 265 6.43 -5.46 0.20
N GLU A 266 7.57 -5.17 -0.43
CA GLU A 266 7.93 -3.84 -0.93
C GLU A 266 7.94 -2.74 0.16
N ASN A 267 8.19 -3.12 1.42
CA ASN A 267 8.44 -2.11 2.44
C ASN A 267 9.89 -1.60 2.34
N ALA A 268 10.15 -0.39 2.83
CA ALA A 268 11.44 0.27 2.62
C ALA A 268 11.98 0.95 3.89
N ALA A 269 13.23 0.69 4.22
CA ALA A 269 13.97 1.43 5.24
C ALA A 269 15.47 1.47 4.88
N SER A 270 16.27 2.21 5.65
CA SER A 270 17.73 2.12 5.50
C SER A 270 18.25 0.73 5.85
N GLN A 271 17.65 0.07 6.84
CA GLN A 271 17.91 -1.35 7.19
C GLN A 271 16.61 -2.03 7.65
N GLY A 272 16.50 -3.34 7.37
CA GLY A 272 15.32 -4.12 7.72
C GLY A 272 14.05 -3.62 7.05
N ASN A 273 14.03 -3.68 5.73
CA ASN A 273 12.92 -3.23 4.89
C ASN A 273 11.57 -3.78 5.37
N GLU A 274 11.45 -5.10 5.46
CA GLU A 274 10.22 -5.76 5.89
C GLU A 274 10.11 -5.79 7.42
N ILE A 275 11.16 -6.25 8.09
CA ILE A 275 11.15 -6.48 9.53
C ILE A 275 12.49 -6.06 10.14
N THR A 276 12.43 -5.40 11.30
CA THR A 276 13.57 -5.17 12.18
C THR A 276 13.30 -5.66 13.61
N VAL A 277 14.27 -6.35 14.21
CA VAL A 277 14.21 -6.94 15.57
C VAL A 277 15.44 -6.51 16.38
N GLU A 278 15.26 -6.19 17.67
CA GLU A 278 16.35 -5.78 18.56
C GLU A 278 16.70 -6.80 19.64
N THR A 279 15.79 -7.04 20.60
CA THR A 279 16.14 -7.68 21.89
C THR A 279 15.18 -8.78 22.34
N ALA A 280 14.14 -9.09 21.57
CA ALA A 280 13.14 -10.07 21.95
C ALA A 280 12.54 -10.78 20.73
N GLU A 281 12.00 -11.97 20.99
CA GLU A 281 11.67 -12.98 19.99
C GLU A 281 10.57 -12.50 19.05
N ILE A 282 10.77 -12.68 17.74
CA ILE A 282 9.70 -12.59 16.74
C ILE A 282 9.42 -13.99 16.19
N THR A 283 8.16 -14.36 16.07
CA THR A 283 7.74 -15.63 15.45
C THR A 283 7.01 -15.33 14.15
N ILE A 284 7.42 -16.00 13.07
CA ILE A 284 6.87 -15.82 11.74
C ILE A 284 6.54 -17.20 11.17
N SER A 285 5.29 -17.44 10.79
CA SER A 285 4.84 -18.71 10.21
C SER A 285 3.78 -18.48 9.14
N TYR A 286 3.71 -19.37 8.14
CA TYR A 286 2.76 -19.29 7.02
C TYR A 286 2.62 -17.89 6.41
N SER A 287 3.72 -17.14 6.30
CA SER A 287 3.73 -15.74 5.87
C SER A 287 4.62 -15.55 4.65
N ASP A 288 4.30 -14.58 3.81
CA ASP A 288 5.10 -14.22 2.64
C ASP A 288 5.91 -12.96 2.95
N VAL A 289 7.23 -13.10 3.05
CA VAL A 289 8.13 -12.00 3.44
C VAL A 289 9.18 -11.80 2.37
N MET A 290 9.22 -10.60 1.79
CA MET A 290 10.25 -10.26 0.80
C MET A 290 11.66 -10.44 1.39
N GLY A 291 12.49 -11.22 0.69
CA GLY A 291 13.86 -11.52 1.13
C GLY A 291 13.98 -12.65 2.15
N GLY A 292 12.86 -13.18 2.65
CA GLY A 292 12.83 -14.27 3.63
C GLY A 292 13.52 -13.94 4.95
N GLU A 293 13.91 -14.98 5.69
CA GLU A 293 14.63 -14.88 6.96
C GLU A 293 15.89 -14.00 6.86
N GLU A 294 16.67 -14.16 5.77
CA GLU A 294 17.90 -13.39 5.54
C GLU A 294 17.64 -11.89 5.32
N GLY A 295 16.41 -11.51 4.94
CA GLY A 295 15.98 -10.12 4.77
C GLY A 295 15.60 -9.41 6.07
N ILE A 296 15.47 -10.16 7.18
CA ILE A 296 15.11 -9.62 8.49
C ILE A 296 16.37 -9.03 9.14
N PHE A 297 16.27 -7.77 9.57
CA PHE A 297 17.38 -7.11 10.25
C PHE A 297 17.28 -7.27 11.76
N GLY A 298 18.27 -7.89 12.38
CA GLY A 298 18.29 -8.07 13.83
C GLY A 298 19.29 -9.13 14.26
N ASP A 299 19.26 -9.48 15.54
CA ASP A 299 20.00 -10.64 16.05
C ASP A 299 19.24 -11.92 15.65
N PRO A 300 19.86 -12.86 14.90
CA PRO A 300 19.24 -14.11 14.50
C PRO A 300 18.74 -14.96 15.68
N ASP A 301 19.33 -14.81 16.87
CA ASP A 301 18.89 -15.54 18.07
C ASP A 301 17.47 -15.16 18.51
N PHE A 302 16.92 -14.04 18.01
CA PHE A 302 15.55 -13.59 18.27
C PHE A 302 14.59 -13.80 17.10
N ILE A 303 15.03 -14.45 16.01
CA ILE A 303 14.21 -14.64 14.81
C ILE A 303 13.79 -16.11 14.73
N TYR A 304 12.51 -16.39 14.93
CA TYR A 304 11.93 -17.71 14.79
C TYR A 304 11.18 -17.80 13.47
N TRP A 305 11.91 -18.21 12.43
CA TRP A 305 11.37 -18.49 11.11
C TRP A 305 10.82 -19.92 11.06
N GLU A 306 9.52 -20.05 11.33
CA GLU A 306 8.84 -21.33 11.41
C GLU A 306 8.42 -21.84 10.01
N GLU A 307 7.61 -22.91 9.99
CA GLU A 307 7.13 -23.51 8.75
C GLU A 307 6.12 -22.65 7.97
N GLY A 308 5.88 -23.03 6.72
CA GLY A 308 4.86 -22.44 5.87
C GLY A 308 5.24 -21.10 5.23
N ASN A 309 6.33 -20.45 5.65
CA ASN A 309 6.72 -19.17 5.08
C ASN A 309 7.22 -19.28 3.63
N ILE A 310 6.88 -18.29 2.80
CA ILE A 310 7.29 -18.17 1.39
C ILE A 310 7.97 -16.83 1.12
N THR A 311 8.57 -16.72 -0.07
CA THR A 311 9.35 -15.54 -0.53
C THR A 311 9.05 -15.25 -2.00
N LYS A 312 7.78 -15.23 -2.37
CA LYS A 312 7.33 -15.15 -3.76
C LYS A 312 6.54 -13.87 -3.96
N GLU A 313 6.68 -13.22 -5.10
CA GLU A 313 5.93 -11.99 -5.34
C GLU A 313 4.42 -12.23 -5.21
N PRO A 314 3.71 -11.52 -4.30
CA PRO A 314 2.31 -11.81 -3.96
C PRO A 314 1.32 -11.40 -5.05
N LEU A 315 1.77 -10.68 -6.09
CA LEU A 315 0.97 -10.27 -7.24
C LEU A 315 -0.38 -9.62 -6.85
N LEU A 316 -0.32 -8.64 -5.96
CA LEU A 316 -1.47 -7.86 -5.51
C LEU A 316 -1.98 -6.92 -6.60
N ASP A 317 -3.28 -6.72 -6.75
CA ASP A 317 -3.87 -5.72 -7.65
C ASP A 317 -3.80 -4.29 -7.06
N GLY A 318 -4.35 -3.30 -7.78
CA GLY A 318 -4.37 -1.91 -7.34
C GLY A 318 -5.16 -1.62 -6.06
N ASN A 319 -5.98 -2.56 -5.60
CA ASN A 319 -6.70 -2.52 -4.33
C ASN A 319 -6.10 -3.46 -3.28
N TYR A 320 -4.87 -3.96 -3.52
CA TYR A 320 -4.14 -4.85 -2.63
C TYR A 320 -4.76 -6.25 -2.46
N HIS A 321 -5.63 -6.67 -3.38
CA HIS A 321 -6.21 -8.02 -3.41
C HIS A 321 -5.31 -8.96 -4.20
N LEU A 322 -5.33 -10.26 -3.87
CA LEU A 322 -4.61 -11.28 -4.60
C LEU A 322 -5.19 -11.42 -5.99
N THR A 323 -4.34 -11.29 -7.01
CA THR A 323 -4.74 -11.70 -8.36
C THR A 323 -4.73 -13.22 -8.48
N ASP A 324 -5.46 -13.76 -9.46
CA ASP A 324 -5.55 -15.20 -9.71
C ASP A 324 -4.21 -15.93 -9.92
N TYR A 325 -3.11 -15.20 -10.11
CA TYR A 325 -1.75 -15.74 -10.29
C TYR A 325 -0.93 -15.74 -8.99
N SER A 326 -1.49 -15.24 -7.89
CA SER A 326 -0.76 -15.00 -6.66
C SER A 326 -0.29 -16.31 -6.00
N PRO A 327 1.01 -16.45 -5.68
CA PRO A 327 1.53 -17.60 -4.96
C PRO A 327 1.03 -17.69 -3.51
N CYS A 328 0.36 -16.64 -3.00
CA CYS A 328 -0.24 -16.61 -1.67
C CYS A 328 -1.56 -17.39 -1.61
N ILE A 329 -2.14 -17.72 -2.77
CA ILE A 329 -3.39 -18.48 -2.86
C ILE A 329 -3.18 -19.90 -2.34
N GLY A 330 -3.98 -20.31 -1.35
CA GLY A 330 -3.94 -21.62 -0.71
C GLY A 330 -2.62 -21.93 0.00
N ALA A 331 -1.90 -20.90 0.46
CA ALA A 331 -0.57 -21.03 1.07
C ALA A 331 -0.55 -20.83 2.59
N GLY A 332 -1.65 -20.32 3.17
CA GLY A 332 -1.80 -20.10 4.61
C GLY A 332 -2.18 -21.35 5.41
N THR A 333 -2.45 -21.14 6.69
CA THR A 333 -2.94 -22.17 7.62
C THR A 333 -4.19 -21.73 8.38
N ASP A 334 -5.08 -22.67 8.68
CA ASP A 334 -6.33 -22.40 9.39
C ASP A 334 -6.07 -21.91 10.83
N THR A 335 -6.70 -20.80 11.21
CA THR A 335 -6.67 -20.25 12.58
C THR A 335 -7.95 -20.53 13.37
N SER A 336 -8.97 -21.11 12.73
CA SER A 336 -10.31 -21.47 13.25
C SER A 336 -11.20 -20.34 13.78
N ASP A 337 -10.63 -19.26 14.32
CA ASP A 337 -11.37 -18.14 14.92
C ASP A 337 -11.57 -16.95 13.97
N ILE A 338 -10.84 -16.91 12.84
CA ILE A 338 -10.96 -15.86 11.80
C ILE A 338 -11.56 -16.51 10.57
N THR A 339 -12.86 -16.32 10.38
CA THR A 339 -13.67 -17.10 9.42
C THR A 339 -13.97 -16.37 8.12
N GLU A 340 -13.75 -15.07 8.08
CA GLU A 340 -13.97 -14.21 6.91
C GLU A 340 -12.71 -13.34 6.70
N ASP A 341 -12.51 -12.89 5.47
CA ASP A 341 -11.43 -11.99 5.07
C ASP A 341 -11.84 -10.51 5.20
N ILE A 342 -11.14 -9.60 4.51
CA ILE A 342 -11.45 -8.17 4.55
C ILE A 342 -12.74 -7.79 3.79
N ASP A 343 -13.12 -8.55 2.77
CA ASP A 343 -14.31 -8.33 1.94
C ASP A 343 -15.55 -9.09 2.43
N GLY A 344 -15.36 -9.98 3.42
CA GLY A 344 -16.40 -10.82 4.00
C GLY A 344 -16.53 -12.18 3.32
N ASP A 345 -15.56 -12.58 2.50
CA ASP A 345 -15.47 -13.88 1.90
C ASP A 345 -14.97 -14.92 2.92
N ALA A 346 -15.59 -16.10 2.89
CA ALA A 346 -15.33 -17.14 3.88
C ALA A 346 -13.97 -17.81 3.64
N ARG A 347 -13.16 -17.93 4.70
CA ARG A 347 -11.86 -18.59 4.63
C ARG A 347 -12.00 -20.12 4.53
N PRO A 348 -11.35 -20.79 3.56
CA PRO A 348 -11.32 -22.24 3.45
C PRO A 348 -10.35 -22.87 4.46
N SER A 349 -10.27 -24.20 4.46
CA SER A 349 -9.37 -24.94 5.37
C SER A 349 -7.88 -24.74 5.08
N ILE A 350 -7.56 -24.32 3.85
CA ILE A 350 -6.21 -23.93 3.43
C ILE A 350 -6.37 -22.50 2.90
N PRO A 351 -6.35 -21.51 3.79
CA PRO A 351 -6.66 -20.12 3.44
C PRO A 351 -5.51 -19.48 2.69
N ASP A 352 -5.80 -18.36 2.07
CA ASP A 352 -4.80 -17.49 1.45
C ASP A 352 -3.95 -16.77 2.52
N MET A 353 -2.72 -16.45 2.17
CA MET A 353 -1.94 -15.49 2.96
C MET A 353 -2.39 -14.06 2.63
N GLY A 354 -2.46 -13.20 3.64
CA GLY A 354 -2.85 -11.79 3.50
C GLY A 354 -4.30 -11.51 3.91
N ALA A 355 -4.72 -10.26 3.71
CA ALA A 355 -6.01 -9.76 4.13
C ALA A 355 -7.19 -10.21 3.25
N ASP A 356 -6.89 -10.60 2.01
CA ASP A 356 -7.84 -11.01 0.98
C ASP A 356 -7.84 -12.54 0.83
N GLU A 357 -9.00 -13.11 0.52
CA GLU A 357 -9.19 -14.50 0.13
C GLU A 357 -9.63 -14.56 -1.33
N ASN A 358 -8.76 -15.04 -2.22
CA ASN A 358 -9.08 -15.17 -3.62
C ASN A 358 -10.14 -16.26 -3.84
N ALA A 359 -10.99 -16.06 -4.86
CA ALA A 359 -12.03 -17.04 -5.21
C ALA A 359 -11.49 -18.40 -5.72
N ARG A 360 -10.19 -18.52 -5.99
CA ARG A 360 -9.54 -19.77 -6.42
C ARG A 360 -8.86 -20.45 -5.23
N ASP A 361 -8.91 -21.79 -5.21
CA ASP A 361 -8.17 -22.58 -4.22
C ASP A 361 -6.66 -22.71 -4.57
N THR A 362 -6.29 -22.44 -5.83
CA THR A 362 -4.91 -22.55 -6.32
C THR A 362 -4.62 -21.50 -7.38
N PRO A 363 -3.40 -20.95 -7.41
CA PRO A 363 -3.04 -19.96 -8.41
C PRO A 363 -3.02 -20.51 -9.83
N LEU A 364 -3.33 -19.64 -10.79
CA LEU A 364 -3.05 -19.85 -12.20
C LEU A 364 -1.53 -19.85 -12.44
N PRO A 365 -1.03 -20.69 -13.36
CA PRO A 365 0.35 -20.61 -13.78
C PRO A 365 0.68 -19.23 -14.37
N ARG A 366 1.85 -18.66 -14.04
CA ARG A 366 2.35 -17.50 -14.80
C ARG A 366 2.43 -17.88 -16.29
N GLY A 367 2.13 -16.94 -17.15
CA GLY A 367 2.05 -17.12 -18.60
C GLY A 367 0.74 -17.70 -19.13
N ASP A 368 -0.19 -18.18 -18.28
CA ASP A 368 -1.56 -18.56 -18.69
C ASP A 368 -2.47 -17.32 -18.71
N VAL A 369 -2.32 -16.50 -19.74
CA VAL A 369 -3.06 -15.23 -19.87
C VAL A 369 -4.54 -15.46 -20.16
N SER A 370 -4.90 -16.61 -20.73
CA SER A 370 -6.29 -16.97 -21.03
C SER A 370 -7.08 -17.42 -19.80
N GLY A 371 -6.39 -17.81 -18.72
CA GLY A 371 -6.97 -18.29 -17.47
C GLY A 371 -7.59 -19.68 -17.59
N ASN A 372 -7.08 -20.52 -18.50
CA ASN A 372 -7.60 -21.87 -18.76
C ASN A 372 -6.78 -22.99 -18.09
N GLU A 373 -5.89 -22.60 -17.17
CA GLU A 373 -4.95 -23.43 -16.40
C GLU A 373 -3.84 -24.06 -17.24
N SER A 374 -3.67 -23.65 -18.50
CA SER A 374 -2.66 -24.18 -19.42
C SER A 374 -1.89 -23.07 -20.13
N VAL A 375 -0.57 -23.07 -19.97
CA VAL A 375 0.31 -22.16 -20.71
C VAL A 375 0.49 -22.66 -22.15
N THR A 376 -0.05 -21.93 -23.12
CA THR A 376 -0.08 -22.28 -24.56
C THR A 376 0.40 -21.16 -25.47
N ALA A 377 0.51 -21.44 -26.77
CA ALA A 377 0.81 -20.41 -27.77
C ALA A 377 -0.31 -19.37 -27.91
N PHE A 378 -1.54 -19.73 -27.52
CA PHE A 378 -2.67 -18.80 -27.50
C PHE A 378 -2.45 -17.70 -26.47
N ASP A 379 -1.90 -18.01 -25.29
CA ASP A 379 -1.57 -17.02 -24.26
C ASP A 379 -0.52 -16.03 -24.73
N ALA A 380 0.53 -16.51 -25.39
CA ALA A 380 1.48 -15.65 -26.08
C ALA A 380 0.78 -14.74 -27.10
N SER A 381 -0.22 -15.23 -27.83
CA SER A 381 -0.99 -14.40 -28.76
C SER A 381 -1.81 -13.30 -28.07
N LEU A 382 -2.30 -13.53 -26.84
CA LEU A 382 -3.03 -12.54 -26.04
C LEU A 382 -2.10 -11.45 -25.55
N VAL A 383 -0.92 -11.82 -25.02
CA VAL A 383 0.16 -10.87 -24.66
C VAL A 383 0.47 -9.97 -25.84
N LEU A 384 0.64 -10.57 -27.00
CA LEU A 384 0.94 -9.84 -28.22
C LEU A 384 -0.21 -8.87 -28.54
N GLN A 385 -1.45 -9.34 -28.67
CA GLN A 385 -2.60 -8.48 -28.98
C GLN A 385 -2.72 -7.30 -28.01
N HIS A 386 -2.38 -7.50 -26.74
CA HIS A 386 -2.33 -6.43 -25.75
C HIS A 386 -1.25 -5.39 -26.05
N VAL A 387 -0.02 -5.85 -26.32
CA VAL A 387 1.14 -4.98 -26.65
C VAL A 387 0.85 -4.05 -27.84
N VAL A 388 0.06 -4.50 -28.83
CA VAL A 388 -0.34 -3.66 -29.97
C VAL A 388 -1.68 -2.92 -29.79
N GLY A 389 -2.28 -3.00 -28.61
CA GLY A 389 -3.53 -2.30 -28.29
C GLY A 389 -4.77 -2.84 -29.00
N LEU A 390 -4.74 -4.10 -29.46
CA LEU A 390 -5.91 -4.78 -30.01
C LEU A 390 -6.86 -5.24 -28.91
N ILE A 391 -6.33 -5.61 -27.75
CA ILE A 391 -7.08 -5.97 -26.54
C ILE A 391 -6.48 -5.28 -25.31
N ASN A 392 -7.28 -5.17 -24.25
CA ASN A 392 -6.79 -4.76 -22.93
C ASN A 392 -6.88 -5.97 -22.00
N LEU A 393 -5.75 -6.37 -21.43
CA LEU A 393 -5.69 -7.37 -20.37
C LEU A 393 -6.08 -6.74 -19.04
N SER A 394 -6.74 -7.50 -18.16
CA SER A 394 -6.94 -7.08 -16.77
C SER A 394 -5.60 -6.91 -16.05
N GLU A 395 -5.59 -6.23 -14.90
CA GLU A 395 -4.36 -6.08 -14.10
C GLU A 395 -3.76 -7.43 -13.71
N GLY A 396 -4.58 -8.36 -13.23
CA GLY A 396 -4.15 -9.73 -12.93
C GLY A 396 -3.58 -10.44 -14.16
N GLN A 397 -4.24 -10.36 -15.31
CA GLN A 397 -3.71 -10.93 -16.56
C GLN A 397 -2.40 -10.28 -17.00
N GLN A 398 -2.19 -8.98 -16.75
CA GLN A 398 -0.91 -8.33 -17.03
C GLN A 398 0.20 -8.85 -16.11
N LYS A 399 -0.10 -9.05 -14.81
CA LYS A 399 0.84 -9.67 -13.85
C LYS A 399 1.16 -11.13 -14.19
N GLY A 400 0.16 -11.89 -14.64
CA GLY A 400 0.35 -13.25 -15.15
C GLY A 400 1.11 -13.28 -16.47
N ALA A 401 0.91 -12.29 -17.35
CA ALA A 401 1.62 -12.15 -18.62
C ALA A 401 3.08 -11.73 -18.46
N ASP A 402 3.40 -10.92 -17.44
CA ASP A 402 4.76 -10.53 -17.09
C ASP A 402 5.53 -11.72 -16.51
N VAL A 403 6.16 -12.47 -17.42
CA VAL A 403 6.92 -13.67 -17.10
C VAL A 403 8.42 -13.34 -16.96
N THR A 404 8.84 -12.14 -17.34
CA THR A 404 10.20 -11.61 -17.10
C THR A 404 10.36 -11.10 -15.66
N GLY A 405 9.29 -10.58 -15.06
CA GLY A 405 9.27 -9.95 -13.74
C GLY A 405 9.79 -8.52 -13.76
N ASP A 406 9.75 -7.83 -14.91
CA ASP A 406 10.24 -6.46 -15.07
C ASP A 406 9.14 -5.39 -14.95
N LYS A 407 7.91 -5.81 -14.62
CA LYS A 407 6.69 -5.00 -14.48
C LYS A 407 6.18 -4.45 -15.82
N LEU A 408 6.64 -4.96 -16.96
CA LEU A 408 6.19 -4.57 -18.29
C LEU A 408 5.71 -5.79 -19.11
N VAL A 409 4.50 -5.72 -19.65
CA VAL A 409 4.02 -6.73 -20.60
C VAL A 409 4.55 -6.41 -21.99
N SER A 410 5.37 -7.31 -22.54
CA SER A 410 6.10 -7.09 -23.79
C SER A 410 6.00 -8.27 -24.76
N ALA A 411 6.53 -8.08 -25.98
CA ALA A 411 6.68 -9.18 -26.92
C ALA A 411 7.74 -10.21 -26.47
N PHE A 412 8.61 -9.86 -25.52
CA PHE A 412 9.59 -10.76 -24.96
C PHE A 412 8.93 -11.78 -24.01
N ASP A 413 7.94 -11.35 -23.23
CA ASP A 413 7.09 -12.23 -22.43
C ASP A 413 6.40 -13.29 -23.29
N ALA A 414 5.79 -12.87 -24.39
CA ALA A 414 5.17 -13.79 -25.35
C ALA A 414 6.17 -14.81 -25.91
N ALA A 415 7.43 -14.42 -26.14
CA ALA A 415 8.46 -15.33 -26.62
C ALA A 415 8.96 -16.30 -25.54
N LEU A 416 9.00 -15.88 -24.27
CA LEU A 416 9.26 -16.78 -23.14
C LEU A 416 8.12 -17.77 -22.96
N ILE A 417 6.86 -17.32 -23.04
CA ILE A 417 5.68 -18.19 -23.03
C ILE A 417 5.80 -19.25 -24.14
N LEU A 418 6.11 -18.86 -25.37
CA LEU A 418 6.34 -19.83 -26.46
C LEU A 418 7.48 -20.81 -26.15
N GLN A 419 8.61 -20.35 -25.61
CA GLN A 419 9.70 -21.24 -25.20
C GLN A 419 9.24 -22.25 -24.15
N HIS A 420 8.41 -21.81 -23.19
CA HIS A 420 7.83 -22.69 -22.18
C HIS A 420 6.93 -23.75 -22.83
N THR A 421 6.06 -23.36 -23.77
CA THR A 421 5.14 -24.29 -24.45
C THR A 421 5.85 -25.40 -25.22
N VAL A 422 7.06 -25.14 -25.72
CA VAL A 422 7.88 -26.14 -26.43
C VAL A 422 8.92 -26.82 -25.54
N GLY A 423 8.90 -26.56 -24.23
CA GLY A 423 9.79 -27.18 -23.24
C GLY A 423 11.24 -26.71 -23.29
N LEU A 424 11.51 -25.55 -23.90
CA LEU A 424 12.84 -24.94 -23.91
C LEU A 424 13.21 -24.33 -22.56
N ILE A 425 12.20 -23.81 -21.85
CA ILE A 425 12.26 -23.43 -20.45
C ILE A 425 11.12 -24.14 -19.73
N THR A 426 11.30 -24.43 -18.45
CA THR A 426 10.28 -25.07 -17.61
C THR A 426 9.87 -24.21 -16.42
N ILE A 427 10.52 -23.07 -16.25
CA ILE A 427 10.31 -22.08 -15.17
C ILE A 427 10.54 -20.71 -15.80
N PHE A 428 9.68 -19.75 -15.49
CA PHE A 428 9.82 -18.38 -15.96
C PHE A 428 10.83 -17.58 -15.12
N PRO A 429 11.53 -16.59 -15.71
CA PRO A 429 12.42 -15.69 -14.96
C PRO A 429 11.79 -15.07 -13.71
N ALA A 430 10.54 -14.62 -13.81
CA ALA A 430 9.83 -14.01 -12.68
C ALA A 430 9.65 -14.97 -11.48
N GLU A 431 9.57 -16.29 -11.72
CA GLU A 431 9.33 -17.29 -10.66
C GLU A 431 10.57 -17.60 -9.82
N ILE A 432 11.76 -17.28 -10.32
CA ILE A 432 13.04 -17.55 -9.62
C ILE A 432 13.59 -16.32 -8.90
N GLY A 433 12.85 -15.21 -8.84
CA GLY A 433 13.30 -13.97 -8.19
C GLY A 433 14.50 -13.31 -8.89
N VAL A 434 14.93 -13.87 -10.02
CA VAL A 434 15.85 -13.24 -10.96
C VAL A 434 14.96 -12.50 -11.94
N GLY A 435 14.30 -11.44 -11.47
CA GLY A 435 13.67 -10.48 -12.37
C GLY A 435 14.71 -10.16 -13.45
N ALA A 436 14.34 -10.30 -14.72
CA ALA A 436 15.25 -9.89 -15.78
C ALA A 436 15.68 -8.46 -15.44
N PRO A 437 16.99 -8.11 -15.49
CA PRO A 437 17.41 -6.72 -15.29
C PRO A 437 16.51 -5.87 -16.16
N ILE A 438 15.95 -4.74 -15.71
CA ILE A 438 15.11 -3.88 -16.58
C ILE A 438 15.86 -3.71 -17.90
N LEU A 439 15.42 -4.45 -18.92
CA LEU A 439 16.24 -4.67 -20.10
C LEU A 439 16.03 -3.42 -20.95
N ASP A 440 17.12 -2.83 -21.40
CA ASP A 440 16.97 -1.80 -22.41
C ASP A 440 16.36 -2.42 -23.68
N ALA A 441 15.70 -1.60 -24.51
CA ALA A 441 15.01 -2.10 -25.70
C ALA A 441 15.93 -2.87 -26.67
N LYS A 442 17.25 -2.63 -26.58
CA LYS A 442 18.26 -3.31 -27.38
C LYS A 442 18.54 -4.71 -26.84
N SER A 443 18.68 -4.86 -25.53
CA SER A 443 18.90 -6.11 -24.81
C SER A 443 17.66 -7.01 -24.88
N GLU A 444 16.45 -6.44 -24.73
CA GLU A 444 15.19 -7.15 -25.01
C GLU A 444 15.15 -7.64 -26.46
N SER A 445 15.52 -6.78 -27.41
CA SER A 445 15.56 -7.13 -28.84
C SER A 445 16.56 -8.25 -29.13
N GLU A 446 17.74 -8.24 -28.50
CA GLU A 446 18.76 -9.29 -28.65
C GLU A 446 18.32 -10.61 -28.03
N LEU A 447 17.73 -10.57 -26.83
CA LEU A 447 17.21 -11.75 -26.13
C LEU A 447 15.97 -12.33 -26.83
N LEU A 448 15.09 -11.47 -27.35
CA LEU A 448 13.96 -11.88 -28.20
C LEU A 448 14.44 -12.52 -29.50
N ALA A 449 15.47 -11.96 -30.15
CA ALA A 449 16.03 -12.55 -31.37
C ALA A 449 16.64 -13.93 -31.11
N ASP A 450 17.34 -14.11 -29.99
CA ASP A 450 17.86 -15.41 -29.57
C ASP A 450 16.75 -16.41 -29.21
N ALA A 451 15.73 -15.96 -28.48
CA ALA A 451 14.53 -16.74 -28.15
C ALA A 451 13.83 -17.28 -29.41
N ILE A 452 13.53 -16.40 -30.37
CA ILE A 452 12.91 -16.79 -31.64
C ILE A 452 13.78 -17.82 -32.37
N LYS A 453 15.10 -17.56 -32.45
CA LYS A 453 16.05 -18.47 -33.11
C LYS A 453 16.09 -19.85 -32.45
N LYS A 454 15.90 -19.94 -31.13
CA LYS A 454 15.81 -21.21 -30.40
C LYS A 454 14.52 -21.94 -30.73
N VAL A 455 13.37 -21.25 -30.69
CA VAL A 455 12.05 -21.85 -30.99
C VAL A 455 11.98 -22.36 -32.43
N GLU A 456 12.54 -21.64 -33.40
CA GLU A 456 12.52 -22.05 -34.82
C GLU A 456 13.29 -23.35 -35.13
N LYS A 457 14.08 -23.88 -34.19
CA LYS A 457 14.74 -25.17 -34.35
C LYS A 457 13.80 -26.37 -34.15
N PHE A 458 12.60 -26.13 -33.61
CA PHE A 458 11.61 -27.17 -33.32
C PHE A 458 10.61 -27.34 -34.48
N SER A 459 9.91 -28.48 -34.49
CA SER A 459 8.79 -28.71 -35.39
C SER A 459 7.55 -28.00 -34.84
N LEU A 460 7.26 -26.82 -35.38
CA LEU A 460 6.16 -25.97 -34.92
C LEU A 460 4.85 -26.30 -35.63
N ASP A 461 3.74 -26.22 -34.90
CA ASP A 461 2.40 -26.30 -35.47
C ASP A 461 2.02 -25.02 -36.24
N ARG A 462 0.78 -24.95 -36.74
CA ARG A 462 0.32 -23.81 -37.53
C ARG A 462 0.19 -22.55 -36.69
N GLU A 463 -0.35 -22.66 -35.48
CA GLU A 463 -0.62 -21.53 -34.60
C GLU A 463 0.69 -20.92 -34.09
N GLN A 464 1.61 -21.76 -33.61
CA GLN A 464 2.96 -21.35 -33.20
C GLN A 464 3.72 -20.65 -34.33
N LYS A 465 3.57 -21.10 -35.57
CA LYS A 465 4.17 -20.42 -36.74
C LYS A 465 3.54 -19.05 -36.98
N GLU A 466 2.22 -18.93 -36.90
CA GLU A 466 1.51 -17.67 -37.06
C GLU A 466 1.94 -16.66 -35.97
N VAL A 467 2.04 -17.09 -34.72
CA VAL A 467 2.52 -16.26 -33.60
C VAL A 467 3.98 -15.83 -33.81
N ILE A 468 4.89 -16.73 -34.22
CA ILE A 468 6.29 -16.34 -34.50
C ILE A 468 6.38 -15.34 -35.66
N GLN A 469 5.56 -15.49 -36.71
CA GLN A 469 5.53 -14.50 -37.78
C GLN A 469 5.05 -13.13 -37.29
N LEU A 470 4.09 -13.10 -36.36
CA LEU A 470 3.62 -11.87 -35.73
C LEU A 470 4.75 -11.21 -34.91
N ILE A 471 5.42 -11.96 -34.04
CA ILE A 471 6.57 -11.49 -33.24
C ILE A 471 7.67 -10.95 -34.17
N LYS A 472 7.99 -11.67 -35.25
CA LYS A 472 8.96 -11.23 -36.25
C LYS A 472 8.54 -9.97 -37.00
N SER A 473 7.26 -9.82 -37.31
CA SER A 473 6.74 -8.61 -37.95
C SER A 473 6.93 -7.39 -37.07
N TRP A 474 6.81 -7.55 -35.75
CA TRP A 474 7.03 -6.49 -34.78
C TRP A 474 8.50 -6.18 -34.59
N PHE A 475 9.34 -7.20 -34.62
CA PHE A 475 10.79 -7.04 -34.70
C PHE A 475 11.21 -6.29 -35.97
N ALA A 476 10.61 -6.58 -37.12
CA ALA A 476 10.90 -5.87 -38.37
C ALA A 476 10.44 -4.41 -38.34
N SER A 477 9.45 -4.07 -37.50
CA SER A 477 9.08 -2.70 -37.16
C SER A 477 9.86 -2.09 -35.97
N SER A 478 10.98 -2.73 -35.57
CA SER A 478 11.86 -2.49 -34.41
C SER A 478 11.60 -1.28 -33.53
N ILE A 479 11.57 -1.56 -32.21
CA ILE A 479 11.35 -0.64 -31.09
C ILE A 479 12.43 0.45 -30.96
N ILE A 480 13.58 0.33 -31.63
CA ILE A 480 14.54 1.43 -31.80
C ILE A 480 13.99 2.41 -32.84
N PRO A 481 13.59 3.62 -32.45
CA PRO A 481 13.14 4.63 -33.40
C PRO A 481 14.23 4.91 -34.44
N THR A 482 13.86 4.99 -35.72
CA THR A 482 14.83 5.38 -36.75
C THR A 482 15.19 6.87 -36.68
N HIS A 483 14.44 7.66 -35.89
CA HIS A 483 14.63 9.09 -35.71
C HIS A 483 14.44 9.49 -34.26
N THR A 484 15.31 10.37 -33.78
CA THR A 484 15.14 11.05 -32.50
C THR A 484 14.01 12.08 -32.61
N THR A 485 13.13 12.16 -31.62
CA THR A 485 12.02 13.15 -31.62
C THR A 485 11.59 13.50 -30.20
N LEU A 486 11.36 14.79 -29.95
CA LEU A 486 10.67 15.30 -28.76
C LEU A 486 9.16 15.41 -29.06
N PHE A 487 8.32 14.73 -28.28
CA PHE A 487 6.88 14.74 -28.47
C PHE A 487 6.21 15.85 -27.66
N GLN A 488 4.92 16.06 -27.92
CA GLN A 488 4.09 17.01 -27.18
C GLN A 488 3.85 16.51 -25.75
N ASN A 489 3.97 17.41 -24.77
CA ASN A 489 3.71 17.08 -23.38
C ASN A 489 2.25 16.66 -23.15
N TYR A 490 2.02 15.78 -22.18
CA TYR A 490 0.69 15.34 -21.77
C TYR A 490 0.61 15.32 -20.24
N PRO A 491 -0.49 15.81 -19.62
CA PRO A 491 -1.54 16.61 -20.24
C PRO A 491 -1.03 17.96 -20.80
N ASN A 492 -1.72 18.55 -21.77
CA ASN A 492 -1.46 19.91 -22.24
C ASN A 492 -2.76 20.58 -22.72
N PRO A 493 -3.30 21.59 -22.03
CA PRO A 493 -2.73 22.23 -20.84
C PRO A 493 -2.67 21.32 -19.61
N PHE A 494 -1.83 21.64 -18.63
CA PHE A 494 -1.67 20.86 -17.39
C PHE A 494 -1.75 21.71 -16.13
N ASN A 495 -2.04 21.05 -15.00
CA ASN A 495 -2.11 21.64 -13.66
C ASN A 495 -1.93 20.56 -12.57
N PRO A 496 -0.88 20.58 -11.73
CA PRO A 496 0.40 21.30 -11.89
C PRO A 496 1.45 20.49 -12.66
N GLU A 497 1.20 19.22 -13.00
CA GLU A 497 2.21 18.28 -13.49
C GLU A 497 2.01 17.83 -14.94
N THR A 498 3.10 17.48 -15.63
CA THR A 498 3.08 16.96 -17.01
C THR A 498 4.26 16.04 -17.30
N TRP A 499 4.05 15.13 -18.25
CA TRP A 499 5.08 14.29 -18.83
C TRP A 499 5.53 14.84 -20.18
N LEU A 500 6.83 14.76 -20.46
CA LEU A 500 7.51 15.23 -21.67
C LEU A 500 8.02 14.00 -22.44
N PRO A 501 7.20 13.39 -23.31
CA PRO A 501 7.58 12.18 -24.01
C PRO A 501 8.62 12.47 -25.10
N TYR A 502 9.55 11.54 -25.32
CA TYR A 502 10.57 11.63 -26.37
C TYR A 502 10.97 10.24 -26.87
N GLN A 503 11.73 10.18 -27.96
CA GLN A 503 12.34 8.95 -28.45
C GLN A 503 13.74 9.22 -28.98
N LEU A 504 14.63 8.23 -28.86
CA LEU A 504 16.04 8.30 -29.17
C LEU A 504 16.38 7.26 -30.24
N ALA A 505 16.98 7.70 -31.35
CA ALA A 505 17.48 6.76 -32.36
C ALA A 505 18.81 6.11 -31.99
N GLN A 506 19.56 6.72 -31.07
CA GLN A 506 20.84 6.26 -30.58
C GLN A 506 21.08 6.77 -29.15
N ASP A 507 21.99 6.14 -28.43
CA ASP A 507 22.33 6.49 -27.05
C ASP A 507 22.80 7.95 -26.96
N ALA A 508 22.37 8.64 -25.91
CA ALA A 508 22.70 10.04 -25.68
C ALA A 508 22.56 10.45 -24.21
N LEU A 509 23.39 11.41 -23.78
CA LEU A 509 23.17 12.17 -22.56
C LEU A 509 22.02 13.17 -22.79
N VAL A 510 20.93 13.06 -22.02
CA VAL A 510 19.70 13.84 -22.25
C VAL A 510 19.50 14.87 -21.14
N THR A 511 19.26 16.12 -21.55
CA THR A 511 18.85 17.20 -20.64
C THR A 511 17.68 17.95 -21.26
N ILE A 512 16.67 18.28 -20.46
CA ILE A 512 15.56 19.13 -20.88
C ILE A 512 15.62 20.47 -20.14
N HIS A 513 15.59 21.56 -20.89
CA HIS A 513 15.55 22.91 -20.34
C HIS A 513 14.18 23.54 -20.57
N ILE A 514 13.65 24.16 -19.52
CA ILE A 514 12.34 24.81 -19.52
C ILE A 514 12.53 26.32 -19.47
N TYR A 515 11.79 27.04 -20.32
CA TYR A 515 11.84 28.48 -20.48
C TYR A 515 10.44 29.10 -20.49
N ASN A 516 10.34 30.35 -20.07
CA ASN A 516 9.12 31.15 -20.26
C ASN A 516 9.09 31.83 -21.65
N THR A 517 8.02 32.56 -21.95
CA THR A 517 7.84 33.28 -23.24
C THR A 517 8.87 34.39 -23.50
N LYS A 518 9.59 34.85 -22.47
CA LYS A 518 10.68 35.83 -22.59
C LYS A 518 12.05 35.16 -22.79
N GLY A 519 12.09 33.83 -22.90
CA GLY A 519 13.33 33.05 -22.99
C GLY A 519 14.10 32.95 -21.67
N GLN A 520 13.49 33.35 -20.54
CA GLN A 520 14.13 33.19 -19.24
C GLN A 520 14.09 31.73 -18.82
N PHE A 521 15.22 31.25 -18.32
CA PHE A 521 15.38 29.89 -17.82
C PHE A 521 14.56 29.67 -16.55
N ILE A 522 13.81 28.57 -16.51
CA ILE A 522 12.93 28.19 -15.41
C ILE A 522 13.49 27.00 -14.65
N ARG A 523 13.79 25.90 -15.36
CA ARG A 523 14.27 24.65 -14.75
C ARG A 523 15.06 23.80 -15.75
N SER A 524 15.97 23.00 -15.24
CA SER A 524 16.65 21.93 -16.00
C SER A 524 16.29 20.57 -15.41
N LEU A 525 15.96 19.63 -16.29
CA LEU A 525 15.73 18.23 -15.97
C LEU A 525 16.92 17.43 -16.54
N HIS A 526 17.81 17.01 -15.65
CA HIS A 526 18.98 16.21 -16.02
C HIS A 526 18.58 14.73 -15.99
N LEU A 527 18.34 14.16 -17.17
CA LEU A 527 17.88 12.77 -17.27
C LEU A 527 19.03 11.76 -17.29
N GLY A 528 20.26 12.25 -17.44
CA GLY A 528 21.46 11.42 -17.50
C GLY A 528 21.62 10.73 -18.86
N GLU A 529 22.47 9.71 -18.91
CA GLU A 529 22.66 8.88 -20.10
C GLU A 529 21.41 8.04 -20.34
N LYS A 530 20.88 8.11 -21.57
CA LYS A 530 19.72 7.36 -22.02
C LYS A 530 20.06 6.63 -23.31
N GLN A 531 19.66 5.38 -23.39
CA GLN A 531 19.91 4.55 -24.57
C GLN A 531 18.84 4.77 -25.66
N ALA A 532 19.11 4.30 -26.87
CA ALA A 532 18.15 4.32 -27.98
C ALA A 532 16.82 3.64 -27.57
N GLY A 533 15.68 4.28 -27.85
CA GLY A 533 14.37 3.76 -27.45
C GLY A 533 13.26 4.82 -27.37
N LYS A 534 12.04 4.37 -27.07
CA LYS A 534 10.87 5.25 -26.86
C LYS A 534 10.67 5.51 -25.36
N TYR A 535 10.46 6.78 -25.01
CA TYR A 535 10.22 7.28 -23.65
C TYR A 535 8.88 8.02 -23.64
N VAL A 536 7.79 7.28 -23.87
CA VAL A 536 6.46 7.85 -24.15
C VAL A 536 5.40 7.60 -23.07
N THR A 537 5.64 6.65 -22.16
CA THR A 537 4.76 6.34 -21.03
C THR A 537 5.10 7.22 -19.82
N LYS A 538 4.24 7.26 -18.80
CA LYS A 538 4.44 8.14 -17.63
C LYS A 538 5.68 7.75 -16.81
N GLU A 539 6.01 6.47 -16.79
CA GLU A 539 7.11 5.89 -16.02
C GLU A 539 8.47 6.21 -16.66
N ARG A 540 8.49 6.46 -17.98
CA ARG A 540 9.73 6.65 -18.78
C ARG A 540 9.91 8.06 -19.32
N ALA A 541 8.84 8.82 -19.52
CA ALA A 541 8.90 10.20 -20.02
C ALA A 541 9.53 11.14 -18.99
N ALA A 542 10.04 12.29 -19.44
CA ALA A 542 10.56 13.28 -18.52
C ALA A 542 9.42 13.92 -17.71
N TYR A 543 9.57 14.04 -16.40
CA TYR A 543 8.54 14.57 -15.51
C TYR A 543 8.81 16.04 -15.16
N TRP A 544 7.75 16.87 -15.20
CA TRP A 544 7.78 18.22 -14.65
C TRP A 544 6.57 18.50 -13.77
N ASP A 545 6.85 18.91 -12.53
CA ASP A 545 5.91 19.24 -11.45
C ASP A 545 5.36 20.69 -11.51
N GLY A 546 5.64 21.43 -12.58
CA GLY A 546 5.24 22.84 -12.71
C GLY A 546 6.00 23.80 -11.80
N ARG A 547 7.18 23.43 -11.28
CA ARG A 547 8.03 24.28 -10.43
C ARG A 547 9.31 24.75 -11.13
N ASP A 548 9.82 25.89 -10.69
CA ASP A 548 11.13 26.40 -11.09
C ASP A 548 12.30 25.74 -10.33
N ASN A 549 13.54 26.12 -10.65
CA ASN A 549 14.75 25.62 -10.00
C ASN A 549 14.85 25.93 -8.49
N PHE A 550 14.01 26.84 -7.96
CA PHE A 550 13.94 27.16 -6.53
C PHE A 550 12.77 26.43 -5.84
N GLY A 551 12.10 25.51 -6.54
CA GLY A 551 10.95 24.76 -6.03
C GLY A 551 9.64 25.57 -6.00
N GLN A 552 9.61 26.77 -6.57
CA GLN A 552 8.41 27.62 -6.57
C GLN A 552 7.50 27.27 -7.74
N LYS A 553 6.18 27.23 -7.50
CA LYS A 553 5.19 27.00 -8.56
C LYS A 553 5.26 28.12 -9.59
N VAL A 554 5.27 27.75 -10.88
CA VAL A 554 5.26 28.73 -11.96
C VAL A 554 3.85 29.30 -12.18
N ALA A 555 3.76 30.47 -12.80
CA ALA A 555 2.46 31.09 -13.12
C ALA A 555 1.75 30.35 -14.26
N SER A 556 0.42 30.47 -14.34
CA SER A 556 -0.31 30.03 -15.54
C SER A 556 0.21 30.78 -16.76
N GLY A 557 0.39 30.08 -17.86
CA GLY A 557 0.94 30.68 -19.07
C GLY A 557 1.58 29.67 -20.00
N VAL A 558 2.18 30.21 -21.06
CA VAL A 558 2.88 29.42 -22.07
C VAL A 558 4.34 29.26 -21.67
N TYR A 559 4.83 28.04 -21.74
CA TYR A 559 6.21 27.67 -21.51
C TYR A 559 6.75 26.90 -22.71
N PHE A 560 8.07 26.85 -22.83
CA PHE A 560 8.78 26.08 -23.84
C PHE A 560 9.73 25.12 -23.16
N TYR A 561 9.81 23.90 -23.66
CA TYR A 561 10.81 22.93 -23.22
C TYR A 561 11.65 22.52 -24.42
N THR A 562 12.95 22.46 -24.19
CA THR A 562 13.97 22.15 -25.19
C THR A 562 14.77 20.96 -24.72
N MET A 563 14.72 19.87 -25.48
CA MET A 563 15.56 18.71 -25.25
C MET A 563 16.91 18.93 -25.93
N GLN A 564 17.99 18.76 -25.18
CA GLN A 564 19.37 18.76 -25.68
C GLN A 564 19.99 17.39 -25.47
N MET A 565 20.68 16.91 -26.50
CA MET A 565 21.30 15.59 -26.47
C MET A 565 22.72 15.62 -27.00
N VAL A 566 23.58 14.86 -26.33
CA VAL A 566 25.00 14.69 -26.67
C VAL A 566 25.29 13.20 -26.80
N HIS A 567 25.79 12.78 -27.94
CA HIS A 567 26.18 11.40 -28.17
C HIS A 567 27.53 11.09 -27.53
N SER A 568 27.62 9.93 -26.89
CA SER A 568 28.84 9.36 -26.32
C SER A 568 29.52 8.46 -27.36
N ASN A 569 30.28 9.04 -28.29
CA ASN A 569 31.21 8.29 -29.15
C ASN A 569 32.55 9.03 -29.24
N GLU A 570 33.65 8.28 -29.30
CA GLU A 570 35.03 8.78 -29.09
C GLU A 570 35.54 9.81 -30.10
N ASP A 571 34.86 10.08 -31.23
CA ASP A 571 35.41 10.91 -32.32
C ASP A 571 34.51 12.05 -32.88
N ALA A 572 33.29 12.29 -32.36
CA ALA A 572 32.51 13.48 -32.75
C ALA A 572 31.38 13.82 -31.75
N THR A 573 31.25 15.12 -31.41
CA THR A 573 30.13 15.62 -30.59
C THR A 573 29.00 16.14 -31.48
N GLU A 574 28.09 15.26 -31.89
CA GLU A 574 26.82 15.70 -32.50
C GLU A 574 25.84 16.13 -31.41
N LYS A 575 25.26 17.33 -31.58
CA LYS A 575 24.26 17.90 -30.67
C LYS A 575 22.91 17.97 -31.36
N TYR A 576 21.94 17.22 -30.84
CA TYR A 576 20.55 17.35 -31.24
C TYR A 576 19.84 18.33 -30.31
N THR A 577 18.98 19.18 -30.86
CA THR A 577 18.14 20.08 -30.07
C THR A 577 16.77 20.22 -30.70
N GLU A 578 15.72 20.02 -29.91
CA GLU A 578 14.35 20.19 -30.34
C GLU A 578 13.52 20.87 -29.26
N THR A 579 12.64 21.79 -29.66
CA THR A 579 11.82 22.60 -28.76
C THR A 579 10.33 22.36 -29.00
N ARG A 580 9.55 22.36 -27.93
CA ARG A 580 8.10 22.24 -27.93
C ARG A 580 7.48 23.26 -26.98
N ARG A 581 6.19 23.54 -27.21
CA ARG A 581 5.39 24.51 -26.44
C ARG A 581 4.44 23.77 -25.51
N MET A 582 4.33 24.19 -24.26
CA MET A 582 3.39 23.66 -23.26
C MET A 582 2.62 24.79 -22.57
N VAL A 583 1.46 24.47 -22.00
CA VAL A 583 0.56 25.44 -21.35
C VAL A 583 0.26 25.01 -19.92
N VAL A 584 0.59 25.86 -18.96
CA VAL A 584 0.22 25.71 -17.54
C VAL A 584 -1.11 26.42 -17.31
N LEU A 585 -2.09 25.73 -16.74
CA LEU A 585 -3.33 26.32 -16.21
C LEU A 585 -3.32 26.21 -14.68
N LYS A 586 -3.93 27.19 -14.01
CA LYS A 586 -4.16 27.14 -12.56
C LYS A 586 -5.56 26.65 -12.29
#